data_AF-A0A1V5AWB8-F1
#
_entry.id   AF-A0A1V5AWB8-F1
#
_cell.length_a   1.000
_cell.length_b   1.000
_cell.length_c   1.000
_cell.angle_alpha   90.00
_cell.angle_beta   90.00
_cell.angle_gamma   90.00
#
_symmetry.space_group_name_H-M   'P 1'
#
loop_
_entity.id
_entity.type
_entity.pdbx_description
1 polymer ?
#
loop_
_entity_poly.entity_id
_entity_poly.type
_entity_poly.pdbx_seq_one_letter_code
_entity_poly.pdbx_strand_id
1 'polypeptide(L)'
;MDPMEVFKIAVTGEEEFAARKYRELIMDILQDLGLIRSIGRLYVYVDIKKPYFAVYGLLRSGIPPLTVKSVGDVLRVSGGYQIKINDEEHMADLLRVLWEHYGRERVEQPARDIVIIASDTSPSELMVADLEAEFLQDLTDALVRITPEGFRNRRNIITKDSFLFIAAEESLTAEMVSEIKAKIREMENA
;
A
#
# COMPACT_ATOMS: atom_id res chain seq x y z
N MET A 1 -8.56 0.94 -19.03
CA MET A 1 -7.56 -0.13 -18.83
C MET A 1 -7.72 -0.58 -17.39
N ASP A 2 -7.87 -1.88 -17.11
CA ASP A 2 -7.95 -2.35 -15.71
C ASP A 2 -6.63 -1.99 -15.02
N PRO A 3 -6.65 -1.33 -13.86
CA PRO A 3 -5.41 -0.85 -13.23
C PRO A 3 -4.55 -1.98 -12.66
N MET A 4 -5.10 -3.20 -12.54
CA MET A 4 -4.37 -4.43 -12.21
C MET A 4 -4.16 -5.30 -13.45
N GLU A 5 -3.08 -6.08 -13.48
CA GLU A 5 -2.85 -7.07 -14.54
C GLU A 5 -3.89 -8.19 -14.49
N VAL A 6 -4.23 -8.62 -13.27
CA VAL A 6 -5.19 -9.67 -13.01
C VAL A 6 -5.99 -9.30 -11.76
N PHE A 7 -7.32 -9.36 -11.86
CA PHE A 7 -8.18 -9.34 -10.69
C PHE A 7 -9.28 -10.39 -10.87
N LYS A 8 -9.18 -11.49 -10.11
CA LYS A 8 -10.14 -12.62 -10.14
C LYS A 8 -10.82 -12.78 -8.79
N ILE A 9 -12.14 -13.01 -8.83
CA ILE A 9 -12.95 -13.32 -7.65
C ILE A 9 -13.68 -14.63 -7.91
N ALA A 10 -13.53 -15.58 -6.98
CA ALA A 10 -14.26 -16.84 -6.96
C ALA A 10 -15.14 -16.88 -5.70
N VAL A 11 -16.45 -17.05 -5.89
CA VAL A 11 -17.42 -17.21 -4.80
C VAL A 11 -18.04 -18.59 -4.90
N THR A 12 -17.90 -19.41 -3.86
CA THR A 12 -18.50 -20.75 -3.80
C THR A 12 -19.92 -20.66 -3.27
N GLY A 13 -20.86 -21.16 -4.05
CA GLY A 13 -22.26 -21.31 -3.63
C GLY A 13 -23.20 -20.17 -4.01
N GLU A 14 -22.74 -19.11 -4.68
CA GLU A 14 -23.57 -17.97 -5.09
C GLU A 14 -23.27 -17.43 -6.51
N GLU A 15 -24.24 -16.67 -7.04
CA GLU A 15 -24.35 -16.15 -8.41
C GLU A 15 -23.28 -15.10 -8.77
N GLU A 16 -23.04 -14.89 -10.08
CA GLU A 16 -22.14 -13.86 -10.65
C GLU A 16 -22.33 -12.46 -10.03
N PHE A 17 -23.54 -12.16 -9.56
CA PHE A 17 -23.88 -10.90 -8.89
C PHE A 17 -23.05 -10.68 -7.61
N ALA A 18 -22.88 -11.70 -6.77
CA ALA A 18 -22.11 -11.59 -5.53
C ALA A 18 -20.63 -11.29 -5.82
N ALA A 19 -20.04 -12.02 -6.78
CA ALA A 19 -18.66 -11.79 -7.21
C ALA A 19 -18.46 -10.37 -7.75
N ARG A 20 -19.43 -9.85 -8.51
CA ARG A 20 -19.40 -8.47 -9.01
C ARG A 20 -19.44 -7.44 -7.86
N LYS A 21 -20.27 -7.67 -6.84
CA LYS A 21 -20.37 -6.77 -5.69
C LYS A 21 -19.10 -6.74 -4.84
N TYR A 22 -18.50 -7.90 -4.60
CA TYR A 22 -17.17 -7.95 -3.98
C TYR A 22 -16.13 -7.20 -4.80
N ARG A 23 -16.17 -7.31 -6.14
CA ARG A 23 -15.24 -6.59 -7.01
C ARG A 23 -15.39 -5.08 -6.85
N GLU A 24 -16.62 -4.57 -6.95
CA GLU A 24 -16.92 -3.13 -6.81
C GLU A 24 -16.41 -2.61 -5.45
N LEU A 25 -16.79 -3.28 -4.35
CA LEU A 25 -16.38 -2.90 -3.00
C LEU A 25 -14.86 -2.89 -2.81
N ILE A 26 -14.18 -3.94 -3.27
CA ILE A 26 -12.72 -4.06 -3.12
C ILE A 26 -12.02 -2.99 -3.97
N MET A 27 -12.49 -2.72 -5.19
CA MET A 27 -11.93 -1.67 -6.03
C MET A 27 -12.03 -0.30 -5.36
N ASP A 28 -13.21 0.04 -4.81
CA ASP A 28 -13.43 1.32 -4.16
C ASP A 28 -12.48 1.49 -2.95
N ILE A 29 -12.38 0.48 -2.08
CA ILE A 29 -11.48 0.53 -0.92
C ILE A 29 -10.01 0.65 -1.33
N LEU A 30 -9.56 -0.12 -2.33
CA LEU A 30 -8.18 -0.05 -2.81
C LEU A 30 -7.87 1.29 -3.50
N GLN A 31 -8.86 1.90 -4.15
CA GLN A 31 -8.72 3.21 -4.78
C GLN A 31 -8.59 4.31 -3.74
N ASP A 32 -9.46 4.29 -2.73
CA ASP A 32 -9.48 5.27 -1.65
C ASP A 32 -8.16 5.27 -0.85
N LEU A 33 -7.52 4.11 -0.73
CA LEU A 33 -6.23 3.95 -0.04
C LEU A 33 -5.01 4.03 -0.98
N GLY A 34 -5.19 4.37 -2.27
CA GLY A 34 -4.08 4.51 -3.21
C GLY A 34 -3.35 3.21 -3.59
N LEU A 35 -3.84 2.04 -3.16
CA LEU A 35 -3.17 0.75 -3.29
C LEU A 35 -3.25 0.13 -4.68
N ILE A 36 -4.21 0.57 -5.51
CA ILE A 36 -4.48 0.02 -6.84
C ILE A 36 -3.23 -0.08 -7.71
N ARG A 37 -2.34 0.93 -7.65
CA ARG A 37 -1.14 0.96 -8.50
C ARG A 37 -0.04 0.03 -7.99
N SER A 38 -0.02 -0.25 -6.70
CA SER A 38 1.00 -1.08 -6.05
C SER A 38 0.69 -2.58 -6.13
N ILE A 39 -0.56 -2.95 -6.40
CA ILE A 39 -0.99 -4.34 -6.58
C ILE A 39 -0.96 -4.69 -8.07
N GLY A 40 -0.17 -5.70 -8.44
CA GLY A 40 -0.11 -6.21 -9.81
C GLY A 40 -1.23 -7.20 -10.10
N ARG A 41 -1.44 -8.16 -9.18
CA ARG A 41 -2.46 -9.21 -9.32
C ARG A 41 -3.19 -9.42 -8.02
N LEU A 42 -4.49 -9.66 -8.09
CA LEU A 42 -5.36 -9.90 -6.94
C LEU A 42 -6.30 -11.07 -7.18
N TYR A 43 -6.34 -11.99 -6.22
CA TYR A 43 -7.18 -13.18 -6.23
C TYR A 43 -7.97 -13.20 -4.93
N VAL A 44 -9.30 -13.24 -5.06
CA VAL A 44 -10.22 -13.26 -3.92
C VAL A 44 -11.01 -14.55 -3.97
N TYR A 45 -10.99 -15.30 -2.88
CA TYR A 45 -11.75 -16.53 -2.75
C TYR A 45 -12.69 -16.45 -1.55
N VAL A 46 -13.97 -16.67 -1.80
CA VAL A 46 -15.02 -16.64 -0.79
C VAL A 46 -15.76 -17.97 -0.82
N ASP A 47 -15.93 -18.61 0.33
CA ASP A 47 -16.83 -19.76 0.49
C ASP A 47 -17.77 -19.49 1.66
N ILE A 48 -19.04 -19.28 1.33
CA ILE A 48 -20.10 -18.95 2.30
C ILE A 48 -20.52 -20.22 3.07
N LYS A 49 -20.37 -21.41 2.48
CA LYS A 49 -20.72 -22.67 3.14
C LYS A 49 -19.67 -23.10 4.16
N LYS A 50 -18.41 -22.76 3.90
CA LYS A 50 -17.27 -23.01 4.79
C LYS A 50 -16.76 -21.68 5.39
N PRO A 51 -17.64 -20.83 5.92
CA PRO A 51 -17.51 -19.36 6.06
C PRO A 51 -16.06 -18.85 6.19
N TYR A 52 -15.38 -18.75 5.04
CA TYR A 52 -14.04 -18.18 4.95
C TYR A 52 -13.92 -17.23 3.76
N PHE A 53 -13.06 -16.24 3.94
CA PHE A 53 -12.75 -15.19 3.00
C PHE A 53 -11.22 -15.11 2.89
N ALA A 54 -10.70 -15.21 1.68
CA ALA A 54 -9.27 -15.20 1.43
C ALA A 54 -8.91 -14.24 0.31
N VAL A 55 -7.81 -13.52 0.50
CA VAL A 55 -7.25 -12.61 -0.48
C VAL A 55 -5.77 -12.93 -0.63
N TYR A 56 -5.35 -13.07 -1.87
CA TYR A 56 -3.95 -13.20 -2.20
C TYR A 56 -3.61 -12.19 -3.29
N GLY A 57 -2.54 -11.44 -3.08
CA GLY A 57 -2.07 -10.44 -4.02
C GLY A 57 -0.58 -10.54 -4.28
N LEU A 58 -0.22 -10.23 -5.53
CA LEU A 58 1.15 -10.03 -5.96
C LEU A 58 1.39 -8.53 -6.12
N LEU A 59 2.41 -8.04 -5.44
CA LEU A 59 2.79 -6.63 -5.46
C LEU A 59 3.59 -6.33 -6.73
N ARG A 60 3.44 -5.11 -7.24
CA ARG A 60 4.40 -4.59 -8.21
C ARG A 60 5.72 -4.37 -7.47
N SER A 61 6.84 -4.57 -8.17
CA SER A 61 8.18 -4.54 -7.58
C SER A 61 8.46 -3.25 -6.80
N GLY A 62 8.79 -3.40 -5.51
CA GLY A 62 9.48 -2.47 -4.60
C GLY A 62 8.98 -1.03 -4.57
N ILE A 63 8.44 -0.59 -3.43
CA ILE A 63 8.17 0.83 -3.17
C ILE A 63 9.46 1.42 -2.59
N PRO A 64 10.23 2.23 -3.35
CA PRO A 64 11.40 2.88 -2.78
C PRO A 64 10.97 3.89 -1.71
N PRO A 65 11.81 4.14 -0.69
CA PRO A 65 11.52 5.19 0.27
C PRO A 65 11.40 6.55 -0.44
N LEU A 66 10.53 7.41 0.08
CA LEU A 66 10.42 8.77 -0.43
C LEU A 66 11.63 9.56 0.05
N THR A 67 12.40 10.12 -0.89
CA THR A 67 13.58 10.93 -0.58
C THR A 67 13.35 12.39 -0.95
N VAL A 68 14.17 13.31 -0.44
CA VAL A 68 14.03 14.74 -0.77
C VAL A 68 14.06 14.98 -2.29
N LYS A 69 14.94 14.29 -3.03
CA LYS A 69 14.99 14.38 -4.50
C LYS A 69 13.76 13.79 -5.20
N SER A 70 12.98 12.96 -4.51
CA SER A 70 11.69 12.44 -5.01
C SER A 70 10.57 13.47 -4.82
N VAL A 71 10.64 14.28 -3.76
CA VAL A 71 9.64 15.30 -3.39
C VAL A 71 9.83 16.62 -4.14
N GLY A 72 11.08 16.93 -4.54
CA GLY A 72 11.37 18.17 -5.23
C GLY A 72 12.73 18.23 -5.91
N ASP A 73 12.90 19.26 -6.72
CA ASP A 73 14.14 19.56 -7.41
C ASP A 73 15.15 20.20 -6.44
N VAL A 74 16.26 19.50 -6.19
CA VAL A 74 17.33 19.96 -5.30
C VAL A 74 18.42 20.65 -6.11
N LEU A 75 18.63 21.95 -5.85
CA LEU A 75 19.63 22.77 -6.51
C LEU A 75 20.66 23.27 -5.50
N ARG A 76 21.95 23.14 -5.83
CA ARG A 76 23.02 23.81 -5.07
C ARG A 76 22.97 25.31 -5.39
N VAL A 77 22.95 26.13 -4.35
CA VAL A 77 22.98 27.60 -4.44
C VAL A 77 24.11 28.18 -3.59
N SER A 78 24.37 29.48 -3.71
CA SER A 78 25.34 30.15 -2.83
C SER A 78 24.87 30.02 -1.37
N GLY A 79 25.72 29.48 -0.51
CA GLY A 79 25.40 29.28 0.92
C GLY A 79 24.63 28.00 1.26
N GLY A 80 24.29 27.15 0.29
CA GLY A 80 23.73 25.82 0.57
C GLY A 80 22.88 25.25 -0.55
N TYR A 81 21.63 24.90 -0.24
CA TYR A 81 20.71 24.21 -1.15
C TYR A 81 19.35 24.87 -1.20
N GLN A 82 18.72 24.85 -2.37
CA GLN A 82 17.33 25.21 -2.58
C GLN A 82 16.57 23.97 -3.05
N ILE A 83 15.40 23.71 -2.46
CA ILE A 83 14.47 22.68 -2.89
C ILE A 83 13.27 23.38 -3.49
N LYS A 84 12.95 23.06 -4.75
CA LYS A 84 11.66 23.40 -5.35
C LYS A 84 10.74 22.20 -5.25
N ILE A 85 9.66 22.34 -4.50
CA ILE A 85 8.80 21.23 -4.11
C ILE A 85 7.77 20.98 -5.22
N ASN A 86 7.75 19.74 -5.69
CA ASN A 86 6.85 19.28 -6.75
C ASN A 86 5.71 18.43 -6.16
N ASP A 87 5.94 17.82 -5.00
CA ASP A 87 4.98 17.03 -4.24
C ASP A 87 4.60 17.75 -2.93
N GLU A 88 3.47 18.45 -2.96
CA GLU A 88 2.97 19.20 -1.80
C GLU A 88 2.38 18.28 -0.71
N GLU A 89 2.03 17.03 -1.04
CA GLU A 89 1.41 16.09 -0.09
C GLU A 89 2.37 15.80 1.07
N HIS A 90 3.65 15.63 0.77
CA HIS A 90 4.69 15.29 1.75
C HIS A 90 5.50 16.50 2.25
N MET A 91 5.01 17.72 2.03
CA MET A 91 5.65 18.96 2.47
C MET A 91 5.95 18.98 3.98
N ALA A 92 4.97 18.56 4.79
CA ALA A 92 5.09 18.60 6.25
C ALA A 92 6.19 17.64 6.74
N ASP A 93 6.23 16.43 6.20
CA ASP A 93 7.27 15.44 6.50
C ASP A 93 8.64 15.89 6.02
N LEU A 94 8.72 16.50 4.83
CA LEU A 94 9.95 17.10 4.31
C LEU A 94 10.50 18.14 5.29
N LEU A 95 9.69 19.12 5.70
CA LEU A 95 10.12 20.17 6.63
C LEU A 95 10.55 19.59 7.97
N ARG A 96 9.81 18.61 8.50
CA ARG A 96 10.17 17.91 9.74
C ARG A 96 11.55 17.27 9.65
N VAL A 97 11.81 16.49 8.60
CA VAL A 97 13.10 15.81 8.38
C VAL A 97 14.23 16.81 8.20
N LEU A 98 14.00 17.89 7.44
CA LEU A 98 15.00 18.95 7.26
C LEU A 98 15.34 19.66 8.56
N TRP A 99 14.34 19.97 9.40
CA TRP A 99 14.57 20.58 10.72
C TRP A 99 15.28 19.65 11.69
N GLU A 100 14.93 18.36 11.70
CA GLU A 100 15.60 17.34 12.51
C GLU A 100 17.08 17.18 12.10
N HIS A 101 17.36 17.24 10.79
CA HIS A 101 18.71 17.00 10.28
C HIS A 101 19.61 18.25 10.29
N TYR A 102 19.09 19.42 9.91
CA TYR A 102 19.88 20.65 9.73
C TYR A 102 19.68 21.69 10.83
N GLY A 103 18.63 21.58 11.64
CA GLY A 103 18.21 22.61 12.59
C GLY A 103 17.22 23.61 11.99
N ARG A 104 16.28 24.09 12.81
CA ARG A 104 15.23 25.03 12.37
C ARG A 104 15.79 26.37 11.90
N GLU A 105 16.89 26.81 12.48
CA GLU A 105 17.55 28.08 12.16
C GLU A 105 18.27 28.08 10.81
N ARG A 106 18.49 26.91 10.21
CA ARG A 106 19.17 26.76 8.91
C ARG A 106 18.22 26.43 7.77
N VAL A 107 16.92 26.31 8.05
CA VAL A 107 15.90 25.92 7.08
C VAL A 107 14.86 27.02 7.01
N GLU A 108 14.77 27.68 5.86
CA GLU A 108 13.84 28.77 5.60
C GLU A 108 12.87 28.38 4.48
N GLN A 109 11.59 28.74 4.62
CA GLN A 109 10.57 28.55 3.59
C GLN A 109 10.11 29.93 3.07
N PRO A 110 10.85 30.56 2.13
CA PRO A 110 10.49 31.88 1.61
C PRO A 110 9.21 31.90 0.77
N ALA A 111 8.81 30.75 0.21
CA ALA A 111 7.57 30.57 -0.54
C ALA A 111 6.98 29.18 -0.29
N ARG A 112 5.70 28.99 -0.59
CA ARG A 112 4.98 27.74 -0.33
C ARG A 112 5.71 26.51 -0.89
N ASP A 113 6.27 26.63 -2.08
CA ASP A 113 6.95 25.57 -2.84
C ASP A 113 8.48 25.67 -2.81
N ILE A 114 9.06 26.57 -2.01
CA ILE A 114 10.51 26.79 -1.97
C ILE A 114 11.04 26.66 -0.55
N VAL A 115 12.05 25.81 -0.37
CA VAL A 115 12.81 25.68 0.89
C VAL A 115 14.28 25.96 0.62
N ILE A 116 14.93 26.74 1.48
CA ILE A 116 16.35 27.05 1.45
C ILE A 116 17.01 26.46 2.70
N ILE A 117 18.15 25.79 2.50
CA ILE A 117 18.93 25.13 3.56
C ILE A 117 20.34 25.71 3.55
N ALA A 118 20.74 26.33 4.65
CA ALA A 118 22.10 26.81 4.87
C ALA A 118 23.00 25.67 5.36
N SER A 119 23.54 24.88 4.43
CA SER A 119 24.41 23.73 4.74
C SER A 119 25.28 23.32 3.55
N ASP A 120 26.45 22.76 3.84
CA ASP A 120 27.33 22.15 2.82
C ASP A 120 26.93 20.72 2.45
N THR A 121 26.09 20.08 3.26
CA THR A 121 25.66 18.68 3.06
C THR A 121 24.35 18.63 2.29
N SER A 122 24.33 17.90 1.17
CA SER A 122 23.14 17.78 0.31
C SER A 122 21.98 17.06 1.02
N PRO A 123 20.73 17.56 0.89
CA PRO A 123 19.56 16.91 1.45
C PRO A 123 19.01 15.78 0.57
N SER A 124 19.50 15.62 -0.67
CA SER A 124 18.87 14.81 -1.73
C SER A 124 18.45 13.40 -1.31
N GLU A 125 19.30 12.70 -0.56
CA GLU A 125 19.09 11.30 -0.16
C GLU A 125 18.43 11.16 1.23
N LEU A 126 18.10 12.26 1.90
CA LEU A 126 17.38 12.19 3.17
C LEU A 126 16.01 11.56 2.92
N MET A 127 15.67 10.56 3.73
CA MET A 127 14.37 9.91 3.70
C MET A 127 13.32 10.84 4.30
N VAL A 128 12.33 11.19 3.48
CA VAL A 128 11.16 12.00 3.88
C VAL A 128 10.11 11.12 4.51
N ALA A 129 9.81 9.98 3.88
CA ALA A 129 8.83 9.01 4.34
C ALA A 129 9.25 7.57 4.00
N ASP A 130 8.88 6.64 4.88
CA ASP A 130 8.99 5.21 4.65
C ASP A 130 7.69 4.71 4.00
N LEU A 131 7.63 4.83 2.67
CA LEU A 131 6.46 4.45 1.89
C LEU A 131 6.16 2.94 1.97
N GLU A 132 7.14 2.10 2.34
CA GLU A 132 6.90 0.67 2.55
C GLU A 132 6.07 0.46 3.82
N ALA A 133 6.40 1.16 4.90
CA ALA A 133 5.64 1.10 6.15
C ALA A 133 4.20 1.64 5.97
N GLU A 134 4.05 2.79 5.30
CA GLU A 134 2.73 3.37 4.99
C GLU A 134 1.89 2.42 4.13
N PHE A 135 2.49 1.87 3.07
CA PHE A 135 1.83 0.88 2.22
C PHE A 135 1.37 -0.34 3.01
N LEU A 136 2.19 -0.88 3.92
CA LEU A 136 1.83 -2.04 4.74
C LEU A 136 0.67 -1.72 5.69
N GLN A 137 0.62 -0.51 6.23
CA GLN A 137 -0.46 -0.04 7.08
C GLN A 137 -1.77 0.06 6.28
N ASP A 138 -1.74 0.70 5.11
CA ASP A 138 -2.90 0.86 4.24
C ASP A 138 -3.38 -0.48 3.69
N LEU A 139 -2.46 -1.37 3.29
CA LEU A 139 -2.79 -2.73 2.87
C LEU A 139 -3.50 -3.50 3.99
N THR A 140 -3.01 -3.37 5.23
CA THR A 140 -3.64 -4.02 6.37
C THR A 140 -5.03 -3.46 6.63
N ASP A 141 -5.20 -2.14 6.58
CA ASP A 141 -6.51 -1.49 6.72
C ASP A 141 -7.48 -1.94 5.62
N ALA A 142 -7.04 -1.96 4.36
CA ALA A 142 -7.83 -2.44 3.24
C ALA A 142 -8.32 -3.87 3.46
N LEU A 143 -7.42 -4.79 3.85
CA LEU A 143 -7.75 -6.19 4.12
C LEU A 143 -8.80 -6.33 5.23
N VAL A 144 -8.74 -5.47 6.26
CA VAL A 144 -9.74 -5.47 7.33
C VAL A 144 -11.09 -4.96 6.82
N ARG A 145 -11.12 -3.88 6.03
CA ARG A 145 -12.35 -3.27 5.50
C ARG A 145 -13.09 -4.16 4.51
N ILE A 146 -12.38 -4.91 3.69
CA ILE A 146 -12.99 -5.84 2.72
C ILE A 146 -13.47 -7.15 3.36
N THR A 147 -13.03 -7.44 4.58
CA THR A 147 -13.41 -8.67 5.29
C THR A 147 -14.90 -8.63 5.64
N PRO A 148 -15.69 -9.69 5.34
CA PRO A 148 -17.08 -9.74 5.74
C PRO A 148 -17.28 -9.60 7.25
N GLU A 149 -18.40 -9.00 7.64
CA GLU A 149 -18.75 -8.87 9.04
C GLU A 149 -18.84 -10.25 9.72
N GLY A 150 -18.39 -10.33 10.97
CA GLY A 150 -18.34 -11.60 11.72
C GLY A 150 -17.08 -12.43 11.51
N PHE A 151 -16.28 -12.17 10.47
CA PHE A 151 -15.06 -12.93 10.17
C PHE A 151 -13.88 -12.41 11.01
N ARG A 152 -13.81 -12.88 12.25
CA ARG A 152 -12.87 -12.38 13.28
C ARG A 152 -11.57 -13.18 13.37
N ASN A 153 -11.59 -14.45 12.99
CA ASN A 153 -10.39 -15.28 13.02
C ASN A 153 -9.57 -15.03 11.77
N ARG A 154 -8.41 -14.39 11.93
CA ARG A 154 -7.60 -13.90 10.80
C ARG A 154 -6.20 -14.49 10.82
N ARG A 155 -5.66 -14.75 9.64
CA ARG A 155 -4.28 -15.13 9.41
C ARG A 155 -3.75 -14.37 8.21
N ASN A 156 -2.65 -13.66 8.40
CA ASN A 156 -1.95 -12.94 7.35
C ASN A 156 -0.51 -13.44 7.20
N ILE A 157 -0.02 -13.43 5.97
CA ILE A 157 1.37 -13.63 5.60
C ILE A 157 1.67 -12.52 4.60
N ILE A 158 2.58 -11.62 4.94
CA ILE A 158 3.01 -10.54 4.06
C ILE A 158 4.51 -10.71 3.82
N THR A 159 4.89 -10.61 2.56
CA THR A 159 6.28 -10.65 2.09
C THR A 159 6.51 -9.43 1.21
N LYS A 160 7.76 -9.22 0.78
CA LYS A 160 8.12 -8.11 -0.11
C LYS A 160 7.34 -8.10 -1.44
N ASP A 161 6.99 -9.28 -1.96
CA ASP A 161 6.45 -9.42 -3.31
C ASP A 161 4.98 -9.88 -3.32
N SER A 162 4.45 -10.29 -2.17
CA SER A 162 3.12 -10.90 -2.08
C SER A 162 2.51 -10.83 -0.69
N PHE A 163 1.18 -10.93 -0.63
CA PHE A 163 0.45 -11.11 0.62
C PHE A 163 -0.63 -12.18 0.48
N LEU A 164 -0.87 -12.92 1.57
CA LEU A 164 -1.99 -13.82 1.77
C LEU A 164 -2.71 -13.42 3.04
N PHE A 165 -4.00 -13.16 2.94
CA PHE A 165 -4.89 -12.88 4.05
C PHE A 165 -6.04 -13.88 4.03
N ILE A 166 -6.34 -14.47 5.19
CA ILE A 166 -7.44 -15.41 5.36
C ILE A 166 -8.22 -14.97 6.59
N ALA A 167 -9.54 -14.89 6.47
CA ALA A 167 -10.47 -14.66 7.56
C ALA A 167 -11.54 -15.75 7.57
N ALA A 168 -11.98 -16.15 8.76
CA ALA A 168 -13.12 -17.03 8.96
C ALA A 168 -13.96 -16.56 10.17
N GLU A 169 -15.20 -17.02 10.23
CA GLU A 169 -16.13 -16.71 11.32
C GLU A 169 -15.66 -17.32 12.65
N GLU A 170 -15.56 -18.65 12.73
CA GLU A 170 -15.31 -19.34 14.01
C GLU A 170 -13.87 -19.85 14.22
N SER A 171 -13.27 -20.50 13.23
CA SER A 171 -11.93 -21.07 13.37
C SER A 171 -11.21 -21.19 12.03
N LEU A 172 -9.87 -21.21 12.09
CA LEU A 172 -8.99 -21.44 10.94
C LEU A 172 -8.13 -22.68 11.21
N THR A 173 -8.58 -23.84 10.72
CA THR A 173 -7.80 -25.08 10.83
C THR A 173 -6.70 -25.14 9.76
N ALA A 174 -5.69 -25.98 9.97
CA ALA A 174 -4.62 -26.19 8.99
C ALA A 174 -5.14 -26.73 7.65
N GLU A 175 -6.16 -27.59 7.69
CA GLU A 175 -6.83 -28.17 6.53
C GLU A 175 -7.52 -27.09 5.69
N MET A 176 -8.28 -26.19 6.34
CA MET A 176 -8.92 -25.05 5.66
C MET A 176 -7.87 -24.15 5.00
N VAL A 177 -6.78 -23.83 5.70
CA VAL A 177 -5.69 -23.02 5.13
C VAL A 177 -5.06 -23.71 3.92
N SER A 178 -4.91 -25.03 3.95
CA SER A 178 -4.38 -25.80 2.82
C SER A 178 -5.34 -25.81 1.63
N GLU A 179 -6.64 -25.99 1.87
CA GLU A 179 -7.69 -25.94 0.85
C GLU A 179 -7.72 -24.58 0.14
N ILE A 180 -7.71 -23.49 0.92
CA ILE A 180 -7.70 -22.11 0.41
C ILE A 180 -6.47 -21.86 -0.46
N LYS A 181 -5.28 -22.29 0.00
CA LYS A 181 -4.05 -22.14 -0.78
C LYS A 181 -4.08 -22.92 -2.08
N ALA A 182 -4.62 -24.14 -2.07
CA ALA A 182 -4.80 -24.92 -3.29
C ALA A 182 -5.73 -24.19 -4.28
N LYS A 183 -6.85 -23.64 -3.79
CA LYS A 183 -7.80 -22.91 -4.63
C LYS A 183 -7.19 -21.65 -5.24
N ILE A 184 -6.48 -20.85 -4.45
CA ILE A 184 -5.78 -19.66 -4.95
C ILE A 184 -4.79 -20.04 -6.06
N ARG A 185 -4.03 -21.12 -5.86
CA ARG A 185 -3.09 -21.62 -6.87
C ARG A 185 -3.78 -22.08 -8.15
N GLU A 186 -4.96 -22.68 -8.06
CA GLU A 186 -5.78 -22.98 -9.27
C GLU A 186 -6.15 -21.68 -10.00
N MET A 187 -6.56 -20.64 -9.27
CA MET A 187 -6.93 -19.36 -9.87
C MET A 187 -5.76 -18.64 -10.54
N GLU A 188 -4.55 -18.77 -10.00
CA GLU A 188 -3.31 -18.24 -10.59
C GLU A 188 -2.99 -18.88 -11.95
N ASN A 189 -3.25 -20.18 -12.11
CA ASN A 189 -2.91 -20.96 -13.29
C ASN A 189 -4.00 -20.98 -14.38
N ALA A 190 -5.22 -20.54 -14.05
CA ALA A 190 -6.34 -20.42 -14.99
C ALA A 190 -6.23 -19.18 -15.89
#